data_AF-A0A2P6UYU2-F1
#
_entry.id   AF-A0A2P6UYU2-F1
#
_cell.length_a   1.000
_cell.length_b   1.000
_cell.length_c   1.000
_cell.angle_alpha   90.00
_cell.angle_beta   90.00
_cell.angle_gamma   90.00
#
_symmetry.space_group_name_H-M   'P 1'
#
loop_
_entity.id
_entity.type
_entity.pdbx_description
1 polymer ?
#
loop_
_entity_poly.entity_id
_entity_poly.type
_entity_poly.pdbx_seq_one_letter_code
_entity_poly.pdbx_strand_id
1 'polypeptide(L)'
;MVAGSDVTYDTTAELYSPPYLSQGKRPVIIGGVPEAVTRGQVLAVDYSTKGGVLGKVTRALLLRTGTCTHSSQFDASSMWLEVTNSFVRFDPANPGGVLSVKIPASPAVVPPGMYMLVLNTNRGLPTDGKIISIK
;
A
#
# COMPACT_ATOMS: atom_id res chain seq x y z
N MET A 1 7.88 -2.40 12.83
CA MET A 1 8.12 -2.65 14.27
C MET A 1 9.59 -2.37 14.48
N VAL A 2 9.94 -1.39 15.32
CA VAL A 2 11.33 -1.25 15.77
C VAL A 2 11.54 -2.36 16.81
N ALA A 3 12.57 -3.18 16.64
CA ALA A 3 12.91 -4.15 17.67
C ALA A 3 13.23 -3.38 18.96
N GLY A 4 12.50 -3.69 20.04
CA GLY A 4 12.70 -3.07 21.34
C GLY A 4 14.11 -3.31 21.87
N SER A 5 14.53 -2.48 22.83
CA SER A 5 15.80 -2.61 23.51
C SER A 5 15.85 -3.94 24.28
N ASP A 6 16.83 -4.80 24.00
CA ASP A 6 17.10 -6.03 24.76
C ASP A 6 17.52 -5.77 26.22
N VAL A 7 17.65 -4.50 26.62
CA VAL A 7 18.31 -4.09 27.87
C VAL A 7 17.31 -3.87 29.03
N THR A 8 16.01 -3.73 28.78
CA THR A 8 15.04 -3.26 29.80
C THR A 8 13.90 -4.21 30.17
N TYR A 9 13.89 -5.46 29.66
CA TYR A 9 12.78 -6.41 29.87
C TYR A 9 11.39 -5.80 29.60
N ASP A 10 11.29 -4.87 28.65
CA ASP A 10 10.04 -4.18 28.34
C ASP A 10 9.09 -5.12 27.57
N THR A 11 7.87 -5.30 28.08
CA THR A 11 6.82 -6.12 27.48
C THR A 11 5.67 -5.29 26.91
N THR A 12 5.83 -3.97 26.85
CA THR A 12 4.84 -3.05 26.30
C THR A 12 5.04 -2.86 24.79
N ALA A 13 4.00 -2.39 24.11
CA ALA A 13 4.05 -2.06 22.69
C ALA A 13 3.25 -0.79 22.43
N GLU A 14 3.76 0.04 21.52
CA GLU A 14 3.11 1.27 21.11
C GLU A 14 2.84 1.27 19.60
N LEU A 15 1.71 1.88 19.22
CA LEU A 15 1.35 2.10 17.82
C LEU A 15 1.46 3.59 17.51
N TYR A 16 2.51 3.96 16.79
CA TYR A 16 2.65 5.31 16.29
C TYR A 16 1.65 5.57 15.15
N SER A 17 0.84 6.63 15.29
CA SER A 17 -0.05 7.12 14.25
C SER A 17 0.58 8.31 13.53
N PRO A 18 1.04 8.16 12.27
CA PRO A 18 1.72 9.24 11.56
C PRO A 18 0.77 10.40 11.23
N PRO A 19 1.29 11.62 11.01
CA PRO A 19 0.46 12.81 10.78
C PRO A 19 -0.53 12.69 9.63
N TYR A 20 -0.19 11.92 8.59
CA TYR A 20 -1.06 11.69 7.43
C TYR A 20 -2.38 10.99 7.77
N LEU A 21 -2.51 10.34 8.94
CA LEU A 21 -3.76 9.73 9.39
C LEU A 21 -4.75 10.75 9.98
N SER A 22 -4.28 11.94 10.35
CA SER A 22 -5.08 13.01 10.96
C SER A 22 -5.43 14.14 9.99
N GLN A 23 -5.02 14.04 8.72
CA GLN A 23 -5.17 15.12 7.72
C GLN A 23 -6.54 15.12 7.01
N GLY A 24 -7.38 14.12 7.24
CA GLY A 24 -8.71 14.02 6.64
C GLY A 24 -9.07 12.60 6.23
N LYS A 25 -10.14 12.46 5.45
CA LYS A 25 -10.59 11.15 4.98
C LYS A 25 -9.64 10.59 3.93
N ARG A 26 -9.44 9.28 3.99
CA ARG A 26 -8.52 8.52 3.13
C ARG A 26 -9.30 7.78 2.04
N PRO A 27 -8.70 7.56 0.86
CA PRO A 27 -9.30 6.69 -0.15
C PRO A 27 -9.38 5.24 0.37
N VAL A 28 -10.25 4.43 -0.23
CA VAL A 28 -10.43 3.02 0.13
C VAL A 28 -10.34 2.16 -1.11
N ILE A 29 -9.53 1.09 -1.07
CA ILE A 29 -9.53 0.06 -2.12
C ILE A 29 -10.79 -0.78 -1.98
N ILE A 30 -11.58 -0.86 -3.05
CA ILE A 30 -12.87 -1.56 -3.07
C ILE A 30 -12.89 -2.80 -3.97
N GLY A 31 -11.89 -2.98 -4.84
CA GLY A 31 -11.85 -4.12 -5.75
C GLY A 31 -10.58 -4.16 -6.61
N GLY A 32 -10.50 -5.14 -7.50
CA GLY A 32 -9.41 -5.24 -8.48
C GLY A 32 -8.05 -5.69 -7.92
N VAL A 33 -8.03 -6.21 -6.70
CA VAL A 33 -6.82 -6.72 -6.03
C VAL A 33 -7.06 -8.18 -5.61
N PRO A 34 -6.60 -9.17 -6.41
CA PRO A 34 -6.67 -10.57 -6.02
C PRO A 34 -5.63 -10.88 -4.93
N GLU A 35 -5.87 -11.96 -4.18
CA GLU A 35 -4.95 -12.40 -3.10
C GLU A 35 -3.60 -12.89 -3.61
N ALA A 36 -3.54 -13.35 -4.86
CA ALA A 36 -2.30 -13.78 -5.51
C ALA A 36 -2.14 -13.11 -6.87
N VAL A 37 -0.94 -12.62 -7.15
CA VAL A 37 -0.57 -11.95 -8.39
C VAL A 37 0.74 -12.52 -8.92
N THR A 38 0.92 -12.40 -10.24
CA THR A 38 2.15 -12.84 -10.91
C THR A 38 3.01 -11.64 -11.27
N ARG A 39 4.34 -11.83 -11.26
CA ARG A 39 5.27 -10.80 -11.75
C ARG A 39 4.95 -10.42 -13.20
N GLY A 40 5.03 -9.13 -13.52
CA GLY A 40 4.68 -8.59 -14.83
C GLY A 40 3.18 -8.32 -15.05
N GLN A 41 2.31 -8.80 -14.16
CA GLN A 41 0.87 -8.57 -14.23
C GLN A 41 0.53 -7.10 -14.01
N VAL A 42 -0.47 -6.61 -14.75
CA VAL A 42 -1.11 -5.32 -14.49
C VAL A 42 -2.37 -5.53 -13.67
N LEU A 43 -2.49 -4.80 -12.57
CA LEU A 43 -3.64 -4.81 -11.67
C LEU A 43 -4.47 -3.56 -11.89
N ALA A 44 -5.75 -3.70 -12.21
CA ALA A 44 -6.70 -2.60 -12.30
C ALA A 44 -7.37 -2.40 -10.94
N VAL A 45 -6.80 -1.54 -10.09
CA VAL A 45 -7.23 -1.39 -8.69
C VAL A 45 -8.38 -0.40 -8.59
N ASP A 46 -9.56 -0.88 -8.21
CA ASP A 46 -10.72 -0.03 -7.94
C ASP A 46 -10.61 0.63 -6.56
N TYR A 47 -10.84 1.94 -6.52
CA TYR A 47 -10.86 2.70 -5.28
C TYR A 47 -12.07 3.64 -5.20
N SER A 48 -12.49 3.92 -3.97
CA SER A 48 -13.48 4.94 -3.64
C SER A 48 -12.84 6.14 -2.96
N THR A 49 -13.35 7.33 -3.30
CA THR A 49 -13.04 8.59 -2.60
C THR A 49 -14.26 9.15 -1.86
N LYS A 50 -15.24 8.28 -1.57
CA LYS A 50 -16.47 8.65 -0.86
C LYS A 50 -16.15 9.33 0.47
N GLY A 51 -16.87 10.41 0.75
CA GLY A 51 -16.71 11.19 1.97
C GLY A 51 -15.80 12.40 1.84
N GLY A 52 -15.24 12.70 0.66
CA GLY A 52 -14.48 13.93 0.40
C GLY A 52 -13.00 13.79 0.69
N VAL A 53 -12.35 12.79 0.07
CA VAL A 53 -10.90 12.58 0.18
C VAL A 53 -10.14 13.78 -0.39
N LEU A 54 -9.09 14.21 0.31
CA LEU A 54 -8.23 15.29 -0.16
C LEU A 54 -7.23 14.79 -1.21
N GLY A 55 -7.25 15.43 -2.38
CA GLY A 55 -6.34 15.11 -3.47
C GLY A 55 -6.82 13.96 -4.36
N LYS A 56 -6.06 13.71 -5.44
CA LYS A 56 -6.34 12.65 -6.41
C LYS A 56 -5.44 11.46 -6.11
N VAL A 57 -5.99 10.24 -6.18
CA VAL A 57 -5.19 9.01 -6.15
C VAL A 57 -4.31 8.98 -7.38
N THR A 58 -2.99 8.90 -7.20
CA THR A 58 -2.01 9.06 -8.29
C THR A 58 -0.84 8.09 -8.22
N ARG A 59 -0.66 7.40 -7.09
CA ARG A 59 0.48 6.51 -6.88
C ARG A 59 0.03 5.24 -6.18
N ALA A 60 0.78 4.17 -6.39
CA ALA A 60 0.67 2.94 -5.62
C ALA A 60 2.02 2.55 -5.05
N LEU A 61 2.04 2.22 -3.77
CA LEU A 61 3.20 1.75 -3.04
C LEU A 61 3.03 0.25 -2.77
N LEU A 62 4.07 -0.51 -3.08
CA LEU A 62 4.17 -1.92 -2.75
C LEU A 62 5.19 -2.07 -1.62
N LEU A 63 4.77 -2.64 -0.50
CA LEU A 63 5.55 -2.82 0.72
C LEU A 63 5.76 -4.32 0.96
N ARG A 64 6.99 -4.81 0.94
CA ARG A 64 7.27 -6.20 1.34
C ARG A 64 7.06 -6.34 2.84
N THR A 65 6.31 -7.36 3.26
CA THR A 65 6.20 -7.68 4.68
C THR A 65 7.57 -8.14 5.16
N GLY A 66 8.08 -7.54 6.24
CA GLY A 66 9.36 -7.91 6.81
C GLY A 66 9.25 -8.34 8.26
N THR A 67 10.38 -8.82 8.77
CA THR A 67 10.58 -9.17 10.17
C THR A 67 11.77 -8.37 10.72
N CYS A 68 11.79 -8.10 12.02
CA CYS A 68 12.85 -7.32 12.64
C CYS A 68 13.22 -7.95 13.99
N THR A 69 14.52 -8.12 14.23
CA THR A 69 15.06 -8.55 15.52
C THR A 69 16.47 -7.99 15.67
N HIS A 70 16.91 -7.70 16.90
CA HIS A 70 18.26 -7.15 17.18
C HIS A 70 18.60 -5.95 16.29
N SER A 71 17.64 -5.02 16.14
CA SER A 71 17.72 -3.84 15.27
C SER A 71 18.00 -4.13 13.79
N SER A 72 17.91 -5.39 13.37
CA SER A 72 18.13 -5.84 12.00
C SER A 72 16.79 -6.10 11.33
N GLN A 73 16.51 -5.37 10.26
CA GLN A 73 15.28 -5.52 9.50
C GLN A 73 15.53 -6.40 8.28
N PHE A 74 14.83 -7.53 8.24
CA PHE A 74 14.89 -8.50 7.16
C PHE A 74 13.69 -8.29 6.24
N ASP A 75 13.90 -8.49 4.94
CA ASP A 75 12.90 -8.47 3.87
C ASP A 75 12.19 -7.13 3.58
N ALA A 76 11.95 -6.28 4.57
CA ALA A 76 11.14 -5.09 4.37
C ALA A 76 11.77 -4.17 3.32
N SER A 77 11.02 -3.95 2.25
CA SER A 77 11.37 -3.04 1.18
C SER A 77 10.11 -2.35 0.71
N SER A 78 10.28 -1.17 0.11
CA SER A 78 9.17 -0.40 -0.44
C SER A 78 9.52 0.04 -1.85
N MET A 79 8.54 0.01 -2.75
CA MET A 79 8.72 0.51 -4.11
C MET A 79 7.43 1.14 -4.63
N TRP A 80 7.58 2.24 -5.36
CA TRP A 80 6.49 2.80 -6.15
C TRP A 80 6.26 1.92 -7.38
N LEU A 81 5.02 1.53 -7.62
CA LEU A 81 4.64 0.80 -8.82
C LEU A 81 4.45 1.76 -10.00
N GLU A 82 4.76 1.26 -11.19
CA GLU A 82 4.44 1.95 -12.43
C GLU A 82 2.92 2.03 -12.59
N VAL A 83 2.39 3.24 -12.70
CA VAL A 83 0.98 3.48 -13.04
C VAL A 83 0.86 3.49 -14.56
N THR A 84 0.22 2.46 -15.11
CA THR A 84 0.06 2.29 -16.56
C THR A 84 -1.19 3.00 -17.08
N ASN A 85 -2.20 3.17 -16.24
CA ASN A 85 -3.42 3.90 -16.58
C ASN A 85 -4.11 4.43 -15.32
N SER A 86 -4.86 5.52 -15.46
CA SER A 86 -5.65 6.10 -14.37
C SER A 86 -7.00 6.58 -14.93
N PHE A 87 -8.08 6.03 -14.39
CA PHE A 87 -9.43 6.41 -14.73
C PHE A 87 -10.16 6.93 -13.50
N VAL A 88 -10.84 8.08 -13.61
CA VAL A 88 -11.67 8.65 -12.55
C VAL A 88 -13.12 8.58 -12.99
N ARG A 89 -13.98 8.03 -12.13
CA ARG A 89 -15.42 7.92 -12.39
C ARG A 89 -16.07 9.30 -12.30
N PHE A 90 -16.86 9.66 -13.31
CA PHE A 90 -17.74 10.84 -13.28
C PHE A 90 -19.13 10.45 -12.74
N ASP A 91 -19.17 9.87 -11.54
CA ASP A 91 -20.40 9.50 -10.84
C ASP A 91 -20.38 10.11 -9.42
N PRO A 92 -21.18 11.15 -9.15
CA PRO A 92 -21.28 11.75 -7.82
C PRO A 92 -21.78 10.81 -6.72
N ALA A 93 -22.57 9.77 -7.06
CA ALA A 93 -23.06 8.79 -6.10
C ALA A 93 -21.96 7.79 -5.70
N ASN A 94 -21.06 7.47 -6.62
CA ASN A 94 -19.96 6.52 -6.43
C ASN A 94 -18.60 7.15 -6.84
N PRO A 95 -18.14 8.19 -6.12
CA PRO A 95 -16.88 8.85 -6.45
C PRO A 95 -15.71 7.89 -6.20
N GLY A 96 -14.75 7.91 -7.13
CA GLY A 96 -13.64 6.96 -7.12
C GLY A 96 -13.05 6.79 -8.52
N GLY A 97 -12.37 5.68 -8.72
CA GLY A 97 -11.69 5.41 -9.97
C GLY A 97 -11.02 4.04 -10.01
N VAL A 98 -10.26 3.84 -11.08
CA VAL A 98 -9.39 2.68 -11.29
C VAL A 98 -7.98 3.18 -11.49
N LEU A 99 -7.04 2.68 -10.69
CA LEU A 99 -5.61 2.89 -10.90
C LEU A 99 -4.99 1.58 -11.40
N SER A 100 -4.55 1.56 -12.66
CA SER A 100 -3.86 0.41 -13.23
C SER A 100 -2.38 0.47 -12.91
N VAL A 101 -1.87 -0.57 -12.25
CA VAL A 101 -0.48 -0.62 -11.76
C VAL A 101 0.20 -1.90 -12.20
N LYS A 102 1.47 -1.82 -12.59
CA LYS A 102 2.24 -2.97 -13.07
C LYS A 102 3.13 -3.52 -11.96
N ILE A 103 3.02 -4.82 -11.70
CA ILE A 103 3.98 -5.54 -10.87
C ILE A 103 5.26 -5.73 -11.69
N PRO A 104 6.44 -5.34 -11.19
CA PRO A 104 7.71 -5.61 -11.86
C PRO A 104 7.89 -7.09 -12.23
N ALA A 105 8.44 -7.35 -13.41
CA ALA A 105 8.61 -8.71 -13.93
C ALA A 105 9.80 -9.46 -13.29
N SER A 106 10.82 -8.72 -12.83
CA SER A 106 12.06 -9.29 -12.34
C SER A 106 11.92 -9.80 -10.90
N PRO A 107 12.22 -11.08 -10.64
CA PRO A 107 12.23 -11.62 -9.28
C PRO A 107 13.37 -11.04 -8.41
N ALA A 108 14.39 -10.43 -9.03
CA ALA A 108 15.43 -9.72 -8.29
C ALA A 108 14.93 -8.38 -7.71
N VAL A 109 13.89 -7.79 -8.33
CA VAL A 109 13.27 -6.55 -7.84
C VAL A 109 12.12 -6.88 -6.90
N VAL A 110 11.26 -7.83 -7.28
CA VAL A 110 10.12 -8.29 -6.48
C VAL A 110 10.28 -9.79 -6.21
N PRO A 111 11.03 -10.18 -5.17
CA PRO A 111 11.12 -11.58 -4.77
C PRO A 111 9.75 -12.16 -4.42
N PRO A 112 9.54 -13.48 -4.57
CA PRO A 112 8.29 -14.10 -4.13
C PRO A 112 8.00 -13.84 -2.65
N GLY A 113 6.72 -13.70 -2.30
CA GLY A 113 6.31 -13.50 -0.91
C GLY A 113 5.08 -12.63 -0.74
N MET A 114 4.88 -12.15 0.49
CA MET A 114 3.72 -11.34 0.86
C MET A 114 4.08 -9.85 0.82
N TYR A 115 3.16 -9.08 0.25
CA TYR A 115 3.30 -7.65 0.08
C TYR A 115 2.01 -6.95 0.50
N MET A 116 2.14 -5.71 0.94
CA MET A 116 1.04 -4.80 1.19
C MET A 116 1.00 -3.77 0.07
N LEU A 117 -0.13 -3.73 -0.65
CA LEU A 117 -0.44 -2.73 -1.66
C LEU A 117 -1.22 -1.57 -1.02
N VAL A 118 -0.76 -0.35 -1.24
CA VAL A 118 -1.37 0.88 -0.75
C VAL A 118 -1.49 1.86 -1.92
N LEU A 119 -2.67 2.47 -2.11
CA LEU A 119 -2.79 3.61 -3.02
C LEU A 119 -2.56 4.90 -2.24
N ASN A 120 -2.01 5.92 -2.91
CA ASN A 120 -1.72 7.20 -2.28
C ASN A 120 -2.25 8.36 -3.13
N THR A 121 -2.76 9.38 -2.45
CA THR A 121 -3.12 10.63 -3.11
C THR A 121 -1.89 11.49 -3.38
N ASN A 122 -2.03 12.46 -4.29
CA ASN A 122 -1.02 13.51 -4.50
C ASN A 122 -0.86 14.46 -3.30
N ARG A 123 -1.66 14.29 -2.23
CA ARG A 123 -1.52 14.98 -0.95
C ARG A 123 -0.98 14.07 0.17
N GLY A 124 -0.56 12.85 -0.16
CA GLY A 124 0.07 11.94 0.80
C GLY A 124 -0.90 11.20 1.71
N LEU A 125 -2.18 11.08 1.34
CA LEU A 125 -3.16 10.27 2.08
C LEU A 125 -3.20 8.83 1.55
N PRO A 126 -2.72 7.83 2.32
CA PRO A 126 -2.71 6.44 1.91
C PRO A 126 -4.06 5.76 2.14
N THR A 127 -4.38 4.74 1.36
CA THR A 127 -5.43 3.76 1.68
C THR A 127 -5.00 2.88 2.86
N ASP A 128 -5.94 2.13 3.42
CA ASP A 128 -5.54 0.93 4.17
C ASP A 128 -4.88 -0.09 3.22
N GLY A 129 -3.95 -0.86 3.75
CA GLY A 129 -3.18 -1.83 2.97
C GLY A 129 -3.98 -3.07 2.60
N LYS A 130 -3.79 -3.56 1.37
CA LYS A 130 -4.26 -4.87 0.94
C LYS A 130 -3.09 -5.84 0.83
N ILE A 131 -3.16 -6.96 1.54
CA ILE A 131 -2.14 -7.99 1.48
C ILE A 131 -2.33 -8.82 0.20
N ILE A 132 -1.25 -8.99 -0.56
CA ILE A 132 -1.18 -9.81 -1.77
C ILE A 132 0.05 -10.70 -1.72
N SER A 133 -0.08 -11.91 -2.27
CA SER A 133 1.04 -12.82 -2.51
C SER A 133 1.55 -12.61 -3.93
N ILE A 134 2.85 -12.39 -4.09
CA ILE A 134 3.50 -12.31 -5.40
C ILE A 134 4.24 -13.62 -5.66
N LYS A 135 3.95 -14.22 -6.82
CA LYS A 135 4.57 -15.44 -7.32
C LYS A 135 5.43 -15.14 -8.55
#